data_AF-A0A0F9GE67-F1
#
_entry.id   AF-A0A0F9GE67-F1
#
_cell.length_a   1.000
_cell.length_b   1.000
_cell.length_c   1.000
_cell.angle_alpha   90.00
_cell.angle_beta   90.00
_cell.angle_gamma   90.00
#
_symmetry.space_group_name_H-M   'P 1'
#
loop_
_entity.id
_entity.type
_entity.pdbx_description
1 polymer ?
#
loop_
_entity_poly.entity_id
_entity_poly.type
_entity_poly.pdbx_seq_one_letter_code
_entity_poly.pdbx_strand_id
1 'polypeptide(L)'
;MIRDHGGGIDAAAAAHGGRREDWIDLSTGINPVPYPLPAFTASDWTALPDRAATEALARAARRFWDVPAGAAVLAAAAAAA
;
A
#
# COMPACT_ATOMS: atom_id res chain seq x y z
N MET A 1 4.99 -26.24 1.81
CA MET A 1 3.67 -25.56 1.70
C MET A 1 3.98 -24.11 1.39
N ILE A 2 3.57 -23.61 0.22
CA ILE A 2 3.62 -22.16 -0.05
C ILE A 2 2.71 -21.50 0.97
N ARG A 3 3.19 -20.44 1.64
CA ARG A 3 2.32 -19.61 2.47
C ARG A 3 1.40 -18.87 1.50
N ASP A 4 0.11 -19.13 1.63
CA ASP A 4 -0.90 -18.37 0.90
C ASP A 4 -1.01 -16.98 1.55
N HIS A 5 -0.76 -15.94 0.78
CA HIS A 5 -0.76 -14.55 1.21
C HIS A 5 -2.09 -13.85 0.88
N GLY A 6 -3.07 -14.57 0.32
CA GLY A 6 -4.32 -14.01 -0.21
C GLY A 6 -4.13 -13.36 -1.59
N GLY A 7 -5.20 -12.74 -2.11
CA GLY A 7 -5.19 -12.03 -3.40
C GLY A 7 -5.40 -12.90 -4.65
N GLY A 8 -5.42 -14.23 -4.48
CA GLY A 8 -5.54 -15.22 -5.55
C GLY A 8 -6.96 -15.39 -6.13
N ILE A 9 -7.63 -14.29 -6.48
CA ILE A 9 -9.01 -14.33 -7.02
C ILE A 9 -9.09 -15.15 -8.32
N ASP A 10 -8.04 -15.15 -9.14
CA ASP A 10 -7.97 -15.95 -10.36
C ASP A 10 -8.02 -17.46 -10.06
N ALA A 11 -7.26 -17.92 -9.08
CA ALA A 11 -7.30 -19.31 -8.62
C ALA A 11 -8.66 -19.66 -8.00
N ALA A 12 -9.24 -18.76 -7.22
CA ALA A 12 -10.57 -18.95 -6.62
C ALA A 12 -11.68 -19.04 -7.69
N ALA A 13 -11.65 -18.14 -8.69
CA ALA A 13 -12.58 -18.16 -9.81
C ALA A 13 -12.43 -19.42 -10.67
N ALA A 14 -11.21 -19.91 -10.89
CA ALA A 14 -10.97 -21.17 -11.61
C ALA A 14 -11.53 -22.39 -10.85
N ALA A 15 -11.45 -22.39 -9.52
CA ALA A 15 -11.91 -23.50 -8.68
C ALA A 15 -13.43 -23.47 -8.42
N HIS A 16 -14.04 -22.28 -8.33
CA HIS A 16 -15.42 -22.11 -7.85
C HIS A 16 -16.36 -21.43 -8.86
N GLY A 17 -15.85 -20.97 -10.01
CA GLY A 17 -16.61 -20.25 -11.02
C GLY A 17 -16.77 -18.75 -10.75
N GLY A 18 -17.50 -18.06 -11.64
CA GLY A 18 -17.71 -16.61 -11.61
C GLY A 18 -16.66 -15.82 -12.40
N ARG A 19 -16.96 -14.54 -12.72
CA ARG A 19 -16.00 -13.60 -13.30
C ARG A 19 -15.27 -12.87 -12.18
N ARG A 20 -14.06 -12.37 -12.43
CA ARG A 20 -13.23 -11.70 -11.40
C ARG A 20 -13.97 -10.57 -10.67
N GLU A 21 -14.76 -9.78 -11.39
CA GLU A 21 -15.56 -8.67 -10.87
C GLU A 21 -16.74 -9.08 -9.99
N ASP A 22 -17.14 -10.35 -10.02
CA ASP A 22 -18.19 -10.89 -9.15
C ASP A 22 -17.65 -11.23 -7.74
N TRP A 23 -16.32 -11.25 -7.59
CA TRP A 23 -15.66 -11.61 -6.34
C TRP A 23 -15.46 -10.39 -5.44
N ILE A 24 -15.73 -10.60 -4.15
CA ILE A 24 -15.27 -9.72 -3.07
C ILE A 24 -14.08 -10.42 -2.41
N ASP A 25 -12.89 -9.85 -2.58
CA ASP A 25 -11.67 -10.41 -2.00
C ASP A 25 -11.52 -10.00 -0.54
N LEU A 26 -11.84 -10.94 0.35
CA LEU A 26 -11.66 -10.82 1.79
C LEU A 26 -10.41 -11.60 2.28
N SER A 27 -9.61 -12.15 1.36
CA SER A 27 -8.40 -12.89 1.69
C SER A 27 -7.21 -11.96 1.95
N THR A 28 -7.35 -10.67 1.61
CA THR A 28 -6.38 -9.62 1.92
C THR A 28 -6.98 -8.58 2.88
N GLY A 29 -6.12 -7.79 3.53
CA GLY A 29 -6.54 -6.63 4.32
C GLY A 29 -6.67 -5.33 3.52
N ILE A 30 -6.77 -5.39 2.19
CA ILE A 30 -6.76 -4.21 1.32
C ILE A 30 -8.18 -3.63 1.21
N ASN A 31 -8.30 -2.32 1.43
CA ASN A 31 -9.56 -1.61 1.21
C ASN A 31 -9.86 -1.52 -0.32
N PRO A 32 -11.01 -2.01 -0.81
CA PRO A 32 -11.37 -1.91 -2.23
C PRO A 32 -11.67 -0.48 -2.68
N VAL A 33 -11.94 0.44 -1.74
CA VAL A 33 -12.12 1.86 -2.03
C VAL A 33 -10.74 2.55 -1.98
N PRO A 34 -10.22 3.06 -3.12
CA PRO A 34 -8.90 3.67 -3.15
C PRO A 34 -8.86 4.97 -2.34
N TYR A 35 -7.72 5.24 -1.71
CA TYR A 35 -7.46 6.54 -1.09
C TYR A 35 -7.38 7.63 -2.19
N PRO A 36 -7.95 8.83 -1.99
CA PRO A 36 -7.86 9.90 -2.99
C PRO A 36 -6.42 10.34 -3.19
N LEU A 37 -5.92 10.18 -4.43
CA LEU A 37 -4.55 10.54 -4.80
C LEU A 37 -4.53 11.88 -5.55
N PRO A 38 -3.46 12.70 -5.38
CA PRO A 38 -3.26 13.89 -6.18
C PRO A 38 -2.84 13.52 -7.62
N ALA A 39 -2.74 14.53 -8.49
CA ALA A 39 -2.05 14.36 -9.76
C ALA A 39 -0.55 14.16 -9.51
N PHE A 40 0.03 13.18 -10.21
CA PHE A 40 1.48 12.91 -10.16
C PHE A 40 2.19 13.56 -11.33
N THR A 41 3.44 13.94 -11.10
CA THR A 41 4.39 14.42 -12.11
C THR A 41 5.24 13.26 -12.63
N ALA A 42 5.94 13.46 -13.75
CA ALA A 42 6.84 12.44 -14.29
C ALA A 42 7.97 12.06 -13.30
N SER A 43 8.48 13.04 -12.54
CA SER A 43 9.55 12.82 -11.56
C SER A 43 9.16 11.92 -10.40
N ASP A 44 7.87 11.87 -10.03
CA ASP A 44 7.38 10.98 -8.96
C ASP A 44 7.61 9.50 -9.28
N TRP A 45 7.73 9.16 -10.57
CA TRP A 45 7.94 7.79 -11.05
C TRP A 45 9.40 7.46 -11.32
N THR A 46 10.23 8.45 -11.63
CA THR A 46 11.59 8.24 -12.15
C THR A 46 12.69 8.62 -11.18
N ALA A 47 12.40 9.45 -10.17
CA ALA A 47 13.38 9.87 -9.19
C ALA A 47 13.40 8.90 -7.98
N LEU A 48 14.60 8.59 -7.50
CA LEU A 48 14.73 8.00 -6.17
C LEU A 48 14.46 9.08 -5.10
N PRO A 49 13.83 8.74 -3.96
CA PRO A 49 13.65 9.68 -2.87
C PRO A 49 15.01 10.17 -2.36
N ASP A 50 15.22 11.48 -2.41
CA ASP A 50 16.38 12.10 -1.78
C ASP A 50 16.15 12.30 -0.27
N ARG A 51 17.14 12.92 0.37
CA ARG A 51 17.05 13.27 1.79
C ARG A 51 15.86 14.18 2.09
N ALA A 52 15.61 15.19 1.26
CA ALA A 52 14.55 16.17 1.50
C ALA A 52 13.16 15.52 1.40
N ALA A 53 12.96 14.64 0.41
CA ALA A 53 11.74 13.85 0.25
C ALA A 53 11.50 12.93 1.46
N THR A 54 12.54 12.24 1.93
CA THR A 54 12.45 11.36 3.11
C THR A 54 12.09 12.15 4.38
N GLU A 55 12.72 13.31 4.60
CA GLU A 55 12.38 14.17 5.74
C GLU A 55 10.96 14.74 5.64
N ALA A 56 10.51 15.10 4.43
CA ALA A 56 9.16 15.60 4.20
C ALA A 56 8.09 14.55 4.55
N LEU A 57 8.32 13.30 4.14
CA LEU A 57 7.46 12.16 4.49
C LEU A 57 7.40 11.96 6.01
N ALA A 58 8.55 11.93 6.68
CA ALA A 58 8.59 11.77 8.14
C ALA A 58 7.89 12.94 8.87
N ARG A 59 8.05 14.18 8.39
CA ARG A 59 7.33 15.34 8.95
C ARG A 59 5.82 15.22 8.75
N ALA A 60 5.36 14.75 7.60
CA ALA A 60 3.94 14.54 7.34
C ALA A 60 3.35 13.47 8.28
N ALA A 61 4.03 12.32 8.40
CA ALA A 61 3.69 11.25 9.33
C ALA A 61 3.57 11.75 10.78
N ARG A 62 4.57 12.50 11.26
CA ARG A 62 4.56 13.05 12.62
C ARG A 62 3.37 13.94 12.88
N ARG A 63 3.03 14.83 11.94
CA ARG A 63 1.87 15.72 12.08
C ARG A 63 0.55 14.97 12.04
N PHE A 64 0.42 14.00 11.14
CA PHE A 64 -0.82 13.25 10.95
C PHE A 64 -1.13 12.34 12.14
N TRP A 65 -0.12 11.66 12.68
CA TRP A 65 -0.28 10.72 13.80
C TRP A 65 0.06 11.32 15.18
N ASP A 66 0.28 12.64 15.26
CA ASP A 66 0.70 13.34 16.49
C ASP A 66 1.87 12.64 17.21
N VAL A 67 2.91 12.32 16.44
CA VAL A 67 4.03 11.50 16.93
C VAL A 67 4.94 12.30 17.87
N PRO A 68 5.20 11.84 19.11
CA PRO A 68 6.07 12.53 20.05
C PRO A 68 7.49 12.77 19.52
N ALA A 69 8.12 13.87 19.97
CA ALA A 69 9.45 14.27 19.50
C ALA A 69 10.52 13.18 19.70
N GLY A 70 10.47 12.43 20.80
CA GLY A 70 11.42 11.36 21.11
C GLY A 70 11.18 10.03 20.38
N ALA A 71 10.04 9.84 19.71
CA ALA A 71 9.73 8.61 18.99
C ALA A 71 10.39 8.62 17.60
N ALA A 72 10.93 7.47 17.17
CA ALA A 72 11.48 7.31 15.83
C ALA A 72 10.36 7.17 14.77
N VAL A 73 10.62 7.63 13.55
CA VAL A 73 9.77 7.41 12.37
C VAL A 73 10.62 6.77 11.28
N LEU A 74 10.22 5.61 10.81
CA LEU A 74 10.88 4.89 9.73
C LEU A 74 9.95 4.84 8.51
N ALA A 75 10.38 5.44 7.41
CA ALA A 75 9.73 5.20 6.12
C ALA A 75 10.10 3.80 5.65
N ALA A 76 9.11 2.92 5.50
CA ALA A 76 9.28 1.59 4.97
C ALA A 76 8.35 1.42 3.77
N ALA A 77 8.85 0.80 2.71
CA ALA A 77 7.99 0.27 1.67
C ALA A 77 7.25 -0.93 2.28
N ALA A 78 5.94 -0.82 2.44
CA ALA A 78 5.11 -1.99 2.70
C ALA A 78 5.00 -2.77 1.38
N ALA A 79 5.90 -3.72 1.15
CA ALA A 79 5.61 -4.81 0.23
C ALA A 79 4.74 -5.80 1.01
N ALA A 80 3.46 -5.91 0.65
CA ALA A 80 2.74 -7.14 0.96
C ALA A 80 3.52 -8.27 0.29
N ALA A 81 3.98 -9.24 1.08
CA ALA A 81 4.63 -10.45 0.59
C ALA A 81 3.61 -11.35 -0.12
#